data_AF-A0A915AMH9-F1
#
_entry.id   AF-A0A915AMH9-F1
#
_cell.length_a   1.000
_cell.length_b   1.000
_cell.length_c   1.000
_cell.angle_alpha   90.00
_cell.angle_beta   90.00
_cell.angle_gamma   90.00
#
_symmetry.space_group_name_H-M   'P 1'
#
loop_
_entity.id
_entity.type
_entity.pdbx_description
1 polymer ?
#
loop_
_entity_poly.entity_id
_entity_poly.type
_entity_poly.pdbx_seq_one_letter_code
_entity_poly.pdbx_strand_id
1 'polypeptide(L)'
;KPAFCLCHQSENRPPGGRGFLCPQCGARYCSLPVECRVCKLMLISAPQLARSFHHLLPLPAFKEVDTTSGICFGCAKPLEQKSFACKSCDANYCIDCDLLLHESLQLCPSCPSTMR
;
A
#
# COMPACT_ATOMS: atom_id res chain seq x y z
N LYS A 1 14.13 15.92 -27.41
CA LYS A 1 15.47 15.78 -26.78
C LYS A 1 15.71 14.30 -26.49
N PRO A 2 16.72 13.65 -27.11
CA PRO A 2 17.08 12.28 -26.77
C PRO A 2 17.67 12.27 -25.35
N ALA A 3 17.20 11.36 -24.50
CA ALA A 3 17.73 11.15 -23.15
C ALA A 3 18.40 9.78 -23.11
N PHE A 4 19.72 9.77 -22.87
CA PHE A 4 20.51 8.54 -22.74
C PHE A 4 20.10 7.80 -21.45
N CYS A 5 19.84 6.49 -21.53
CA CYS A 5 19.63 5.67 -20.33
C CYS A 5 20.99 5.40 -19.70
N LEU A 6 21.17 5.69 -18.42
CA LEU A 6 22.46 5.47 -17.74
C LEU A 6 22.72 3.97 -17.47
N CYS A 7 21.71 3.11 -17.67
CA CYS A 7 21.85 1.65 -17.58
C CYS A 7 22.53 1.05 -18.80
N HIS A 8 22.34 1.64 -19.97
CA HIS A 8 22.91 1.18 -21.24
C HIS A 8 23.48 2.41 -21.93
N GLN A 9 24.81 2.58 -21.89
CA GLN A 9 25.50 3.68 -22.56
C GLN A 9 25.42 3.61 -24.11
N SER A 10 24.59 2.71 -24.65
CA SER A 10 24.35 2.51 -26.08
C SER A 10 22.88 2.69 -26.42
N GLU A 11 22.64 3.09 -27.66
CA GLU A 11 21.36 3.42 -28.29
C GLU A 11 20.37 2.25 -28.42
N ASN A 12 20.50 1.22 -27.59
CA ASN A 12 19.54 0.12 -27.48
C ASN A 12 18.34 0.55 -26.63
N ARG A 13 17.51 1.37 -27.27
CA ARG A 13 16.15 1.67 -26.85
C ARG A 13 15.38 0.33 -26.81
N PRO A 14 14.90 -0.15 -25.64
CA PRO A 14 13.90 -1.21 -25.67
C PRO A 14 12.69 -0.67 -26.47
N PRO A 15 12.13 -1.45 -27.41
CA PRO A 15 11.06 -1.02 -28.29
C PRO A 15 9.79 -0.80 -27.46
N GLY A 16 9.65 0.39 -26.88
CA GLY A 16 8.61 0.64 -25.87
C GLY A 16 8.74 1.91 -25.04
N GLY A 17 9.77 2.74 -25.25
CA GLY A 17 9.77 4.19 -24.93
C GLY A 17 9.71 4.60 -23.45
N ARG A 18 9.51 3.70 -22.50
CA ARG A 18 9.28 3.99 -21.08
C ARG A 18 10.56 3.78 -20.27
N GLY A 19 10.85 4.70 -19.35
CA GLY A 19 12.00 4.66 -18.45
C GLY A 19 11.78 5.63 -17.30
N PHE A 20 12.38 5.35 -16.16
CA PHE A 20 12.19 6.14 -14.94
C PHE A 20 13.19 7.28 -14.90
N LEU A 21 12.73 8.48 -14.56
CA LEU A 21 13.58 9.66 -14.42
C LEU A 21 13.88 9.90 -12.94
N CYS A 22 15.13 10.20 -12.63
CA CYS A 22 15.50 10.68 -11.31
C CYS A 22 14.90 12.09 -11.09
N PRO A 23 14.14 12.32 -10.02
CA PRO A 23 13.52 13.63 -9.77
C PRO A 23 14.53 14.72 -9.42
N GLN A 24 15.73 14.37 -8.96
CA GLN A 24 16.76 15.34 -8.58
C GLN A 24 17.70 15.73 -9.73
N CYS A 25 18.18 14.76 -10.51
CA CYS A 25 19.20 15.02 -11.55
C CYS A 25 18.68 14.79 -12.98
N GLY A 26 17.47 14.28 -13.16
CA GLY A 26 16.89 13.98 -14.47
C GLY A 26 17.50 12.76 -15.18
N ALA A 27 18.40 12.01 -14.54
CA ALA A 27 19.00 10.80 -15.11
C ALA A 27 17.94 9.73 -15.40
N ARG A 28 18.06 9.06 -16.54
CA ARG A 28 17.10 8.04 -17.00
C ARG A 28 17.59 6.63 -16.68
N TYR A 29 16.72 5.83 -16.08
CA TYR A 29 16.92 4.43 -15.76
C TYR A 29 15.89 3.54 -16.45
N CYS A 30 16.31 2.34 -16.79
CA CYS A 30 15.50 1.40 -17.55
C CYS A 30 14.63 0.50 -16.64
N SER A 31 14.98 0.35 -15.35
CA SER A 31 14.21 -0.39 -14.33
C SER A 31 14.40 0.22 -12.92
N LEU A 32 13.48 -0.07 -12.01
CA LEU A 32 13.54 0.22 -10.57
C LEU A 32 13.42 -1.09 -9.77
N PRO A 33 14.05 -1.22 -8.58
CA PRO A 33 14.75 -0.21 -7.82
C PRO A 33 16.22 -0.02 -8.25
N VAL A 34 16.74 1.20 -8.17
CA VAL A 34 18.15 1.50 -8.51
C VAL A 34 18.67 2.70 -7.73
N GLU A 35 19.93 2.65 -7.30
CA GLU A 35 20.64 3.83 -6.79
C GLU A 35 21.07 4.74 -7.95
N CYS A 36 20.71 6.02 -7.90
CA CYS A 36 21.14 6.99 -8.89
C CYS A 36 22.66 7.19 -8.84
N ARG A 37 23.37 6.93 -9.94
CA ARG A 37 24.83 7.10 -10.02
C ARG A 37 25.29 8.57 -9.94
N VAL A 38 24.40 9.53 -10.22
CA VAL A 38 24.71 10.97 -10.22
C VAL A 38 24.50 11.59 -8.83
N CYS A 39 23.30 11.44 -8.26
CA CYS A 39 22.94 12.08 -6.98
C CYS A 39 22.81 11.10 -5.81
N LYS A 40 23.06 9.80 -6.02
CA LYS A 40 23.03 8.75 -4.99
C LYS A 40 21.66 8.51 -4.34
N LEU A 41 20.60 9.10 -4.90
CA LEU A 41 19.23 8.85 -4.46
C LEU A 41 18.76 7.44 -4.86
N MET A 42 18.18 6.70 -3.92
CA MET A 42 17.47 5.45 -4.19
C MET A 42 16.16 5.73 -4.93
N LEU A 43 16.07 5.25 -6.16
CA LEU A 43 14.87 5.31 -6.97
C LEU A 43 14.09 4.01 -6.77
N ILE A 44 12.89 4.11 -6.20
CA ILE A 44 11.96 3.01 -6.00
C ILE A 44 10.59 3.41 -6.55
N SER A 45 9.84 2.47 -7.10
CA SER A 45 8.48 2.77 -7.57
C SER A 45 7.51 2.85 -6.39
N ALA A 46 6.51 3.73 -6.49
CA ALA A 46 5.46 3.85 -5.48
C ALA A 46 4.76 2.51 -5.18
N PRO A 47 4.46 1.62 -6.15
CA PRO A 47 3.89 0.31 -5.86
C PRO A 47 4.84 -0.63 -5.09
N GLN A 48 6.13 -0.63 -5.40
CA GLN A 48 7.12 -1.43 -4.65
C GLN A 48 7.25 -0.94 -3.22
N LEU A 49 7.26 0.39 -3.05
CA LEU A 49 7.28 1.01 -1.73
C LEU A 49 6.00 0.72 -0.93
N ALA A 50 4.82 0.83 -1.56
CA ALA A 50 3.54 0.46 -0.94
C ALA A 50 3.53 -1.02 -0.51
N ARG A 51 4.08 -1.92 -1.33
CA ARG A 51 4.24 -3.33 -0.96
C ARG A 51 5.07 -3.49 0.31
N SER A 52 6.21 -2.81 0.40
CA SER A 52 7.06 -2.82 1.58
C SER A 52 6.38 -2.19 2.81
N PHE A 53 5.54 -1.17 2.62
CA PHE A 53 4.81 -0.51 3.71
C PHE A 53 3.76 -1.40 4.40
N HIS A 54 3.20 -2.42 3.74
CA HIS A 54 2.28 -3.36 4.40
C HIS A 54 2.92 -4.10 5.58
N HIS A 55 4.25 -4.19 5.65
CA HIS A 55 4.96 -4.76 6.81
C HIS A 55 5.37 -3.71 7.85
N LEU A 56 5.31 -2.42 7.50
CA LEU A 56 5.77 -1.32 8.34
C LEU A 56 4.64 -0.63 9.11
N LEU A 57 3.38 -0.81 8.70
CA LEU A 57 2.19 -0.25 9.34
C LEU A 57 1.10 -1.33 9.51
N PRO A 58 1.23 -2.22 10.52
CA PRO A 58 0.17 -3.18 10.81
C PRO A 58 -1.09 -2.47 11.27
N LEU A 59 -2.26 -2.95 10.83
CA LEU A 59 -3.54 -2.43 11.28
C LEU A 59 -3.67 -2.58 12.81
N PRO A 60 -4.00 -1.52 13.56
CA PRO A 60 -4.19 -1.64 15.01
C PRO A 60 -5.34 -2.59 15.34
N ALA A 61 -5.08 -3.53 16.26
CA ALA A 61 -6.09 -4.50 16.70
C ALA A 61 -7.41 -3.80 17.09
N PHE A 62 -8.51 -4.31 16.54
CA PHE A 62 -9.85 -3.83 16.85
C PHE A 62 -10.24 -4.15 18.31
N LYS A 63 -11.18 -3.40 18.84
CA LYS A 63 -11.69 -3.58 20.20
C LYS A 63 -12.84 -4.60 20.16
N GLU A 64 -12.72 -5.67 20.94
CA GLU A 64 -13.82 -6.62 21.15
C GLU A 64 -14.93 -5.91 21.95
N VAL A 65 -16.16 -5.97 21.43
CA VAL A 65 -17.36 -5.38 22.04
C VAL A 65 -18.50 -6.37 22.00
N ASP A 66 -19.28 -6.41 23.08
CA ASP A 66 -20.51 -7.21 23.14
C ASP A 66 -21.61 -6.51 22.35
N THR A 67 -22.07 -7.12 21.26
CA THR A 67 -23.12 -6.59 20.39
C THR A 67 -24.32 -7.52 20.41
N THR A 68 -25.47 -7.00 20.83
CA THR A 68 -26.72 -7.79 20.89
C THR A 68 -27.47 -7.82 19.56
N SER A 69 -27.29 -6.79 18.72
CA SER A 69 -27.90 -6.69 17.39
C SER A 69 -27.12 -5.71 16.53
N GLY A 70 -26.76 -6.12 15.31
CA GLY A 70 -26.09 -5.25 14.35
C GLY A 70 -25.76 -6.00 13.06
N ILE A 71 -25.29 -5.27 12.06
CA ILE A 71 -24.79 -5.83 10.80
C ILE A 71 -23.29 -5.53 10.67
N CYS A 72 -22.54 -6.50 10.18
CA CYS A 72 -21.12 -6.33 9.90
C CYS A 72 -20.94 -5.36 8.72
N PHE A 73 -20.08 -4.35 8.87
CA PHE A 73 -19.82 -3.38 7.81
C PHE A 73 -19.09 -4.00 6.59
N GLY A 74 -18.34 -5.08 6.79
CA GLY A 74 -17.58 -5.74 5.73
C GLY A 74 -18.39 -6.72 4.87
N CYS A 75 -19.23 -7.56 5.51
CA CYS A 75 -19.94 -8.64 4.83
C CYS A 75 -21.47 -8.53 4.88
N ALA A 76 -22.01 -7.49 5.53
CA ALA A 76 -23.45 -7.25 5.71
C ALA A 76 -24.23 -8.39 6.39
N LYS A 77 -23.53 -9.34 7.04
CA LYS A 77 -24.14 -10.40 7.85
C LYS A 77 -24.50 -9.89 9.25
N PRO A 78 -25.51 -10.48 9.92
CA PRO A 78 -25.81 -10.14 11.30
C PRO A 78 -24.60 -10.45 12.20
N LEU A 79 -24.30 -9.54 13.12
CA LEU A 79 -23.28 -9.73 14.13
C LEU A 79 -23.81 -10.67 15.22
N GLU A 80 -22.93 -11.56 15.69
CA GLU A 80 -23.20 -12.40 16.86
C GLU A 80 -23.02 -11.59 18.16
N GLN A 81 -23.09 -12.27 19.31
CA GLN A 81 -22.93 -11.64 20.63
C GLN A 81 -21.63 -10.83 20.79
N LYS A 82 -20.61 -11.13 19.98
CA LYS A 82 -19.32 -10.46 19.98
C LYS A 82 -19.00 -9.90 18.60
N SER A 83 -18.50 -8.67 18.57
CA SER A 83 -18.01 -8.01 17.36
C SER A 83 -16.73 -7.23 17.62
N PHE A 84 -16.03 -6.87 16.54
CA PHE A 84 -14.76 -6.17 16.57
C PHE A 84 -14.95 -4.74 16.03
N ALA A 85 -14.78 -3.75 16.91
CA ALA A 85 -14.97 -2.34 16.60
C ALA A 85 -13.62 -1.67 16.28
N CYS A 86 -13.56 -0.96 15.16
CA CYS A 86 -12.39 -0.16 14.81
C CYS A 86 -12.26 1.05 15.75
N LYS A 87 -11.08 1.26 16.36
CA LYS A 87 -10.82 2.34 17.32
C LYS A 87 -10.87 3.76 16.71
N SER A 88 -10.82 3.89 15.38
CA SER A 88 -10.76 5.18 14.69
C SER A 88 -12.09 5.60 14.06
N CYS A 89 -12.90 4.65 13.60
CA CYS A 89 -14.17 4.94 12.91
C CYS A 89 -15.40 4.28 13.55
N ASP A 90 -15.23 3.52 14.63
CA ASP A 90 -16.27 2.80 15.37
C ASP A 90 -17.13 1.84 14.52
N ALA A 91 -16.66 1.48 13.32
CA ALA A 91 -17.30 0.47 12.49
C ALA A 91 -17.12 -0.93 13.09
N ASN A 92 -18.19 -1.71 13.10
CA ASN A 92 -18.22 -3.07 13.65
C ASN A 92 -18.05 -4.14 12.57
N TYR A 93 -17.22 -5.13 12.88
CA TYR A 93 -16.89 -6.25 12.02
C TYR A 93 -17.13 -7.59 12.74
N CYS A 94 -17.49 -8.63 11.98
CA CYS A 94 -17.50 -10.00 12.48
C CYS A 94 -16.07 -10.56 12.56
N ILE A 95 -15.89 -11.69 13.24
CA ILE A 95 -14.57 -12.35 13.38
C ILE A 95 -13.90 -12.65 12.03
N ASP A 96 -14.66 -13.13 11.04
CA ASP A 96 -14.12 -13.43 9.70
C ASP A 96 -13.60 -12.16 9.00
N CYS A 97 -14.32 -11.05 9.16
CA CYS A 97 -13.89 -9.77 8.61
C CYS A 97 -12.68 -9.23 9.37
N ASP A 98 -12.66 -9.33 10.69
CA ASP A 98 -11.51 -8.92 11.50
C ASP A 98 -10.23 -9.63 11.07
N LEU A 99 -10.27 -10.96 10.89
CA LEU A 99 -9.15 -11.76 10.40
C LEU A 99 -8.72 -11.33 8.99
N LEU A 100 -9.66 -11.18 8.05
CA LEU A 100 -9.35 -10.75 6.70
C LEU A 100 -8.67 -9.37 6.68
N LEU A 101 -9.13 -8.46 7.53
CA LEU A 101 -8.60 -7.09 7.63
C LEU A 101 -7.20 -7.08 8.25
N HIS A 102 -6.92 -7.91 9.24
CA HIS A 102 -5.63 -7.96 9.93
C HIS A 102 -4.59 -8.90 9.31
N GLU A 103 -4.96 -9.85 8.45
CA GLU A 103 -4.00 -10.75 7.80
C GLU A 103 -3.76 -10.40 6.33
N SER A 104 -4.82 -10.11 5.58
CA SER A 104 -4.75 -9.93 4.13
C SER A 104 -4.72 -8.47 3.70
N LEU A 105 -5.61 -7.64 4.25
CA LEU A 105 -5.80 -6.28 3.76
C LEU A 105 -4.94 -5.23 4.48
N GLN A 106 -4.65 -5.44 5.78
CA GLN A 106 -3.95 -4.49 6.66
C GLN A 106 -4.57 -3.08 6.68
N LEU A 107 -5.87 -2.96 6.41
CA LEU A 107 -6.56 -1.69 6.18
C LEU A 107 -8.00 -1.80 6.65
N CYS A 108 -8.50 -0.81 7.40
CA CYS A 108 -9.92 -0.71 7.71
C CYS A 108 -10.67 -0.04 6.53
N PRO A 109 -11.67 -0.69 5.90
CA PRO A 109 -12.38 -0.13 4.73
C PRO A 109 -13.29 1.04 5.07
N SER A 110 -13.67 1.21 6.34
CA SER A 110 -14.52 2.33 6.79
C SER A 110 -13.71 3.56 7.19
N CYS A 111 -12.40 3.43 7.42
CA CYS A 111 -11.54 4.58 7.72
C CYS A 111 -11.21 5.38 6.44
N PRO A 112 -11.28 6.73 6.49
CA PRO A 112 -10.85 7.56 5.38
C PRO A 112 -9.36 7.35 5.11
N SER A 113 -8.96 7.48 3.84
CA SER A 113 -7.56 7.29 3.38
C SER A 113 -6.53 8.15 4.12
N THR A 114 -6.98 9.25 4.73
CA THR A 114 -6.20 10.20 5.53
C THR A 114 -5.90 9.72 6.95
N MET A 115 -6.65 8.75 7.49
CA MET A 115 -6.45 8.19 8.85
C MET A 115 -5.91 6.75 8.82
N ARG A 116 -5.16 6.43 7.77
CA ARG A 116 -4.43 5.17 7.62
C ARG A 116 -3.03 5.28 8.22
#